data_AF-A0A099J804-F1
#
_entry.id   AF-A0A099J804-F1
#
_cell.length_a   1.000
_cell.length_b   1.000
_cell.length_c   1.000
_cell.angle_alpha   90.00
_cell.angle_beta   90.00
_cell.angle_gamma   90.00
#
_symmetry.space_group_name_H-M   'P 1'
#
loop_
_entity.id
_entity.type
_entity.pdbx_description
1 polymer ?
#
loop_
_entity_poly.entity_id
_entity_poly.type
_entity_poly.pdbx_seq_one_letter_code
_entity_poly.pdbx_strand_id
1 'polypeptide(L)'
;MDDEVTDSDSVQPEDSAPRARRGGPRSVKRSLASIVLGFETIVVFLAALVTYGLSSIPPFVALGGGALLVLALVALIGLLRYSWSYPVGWALQAIVIATGFITPAMFFVGALFAAMWAYCMINGTRIDNQKEPS
;
A
#
# COMPACT_ATOMS: atom_id res chain seq x y z
N MET A 1 51.45 -31.77 42.78
CA MET A 1 50.55 -32.82 43.29
C MET A 1 49.22 -32.17 43.58
N ASP A 2 48.61 -31.52 42.59
CA ASP A 2 47.91 -32.12 41.42
C ASP A 2 46.54 -32.62 41.88
N ASP A 3 45.51 -31.81 41.65
CA ASP A 3 44.16 -32.28 41.27
C ASP A 3 43.41 -31.07 40.69
N GLU A 4 43.98 -30.55 39.60
CA GLU A 4 43.23 -29.87 38.53
C GLU A 4 42.31 -30.92 37.90
N VAL A 5 41.20 -31.24 38.59
CA VAL A 5 40.10 -31.99 37.99
C VAL A 5 39.37 -31.03 37.07
N THR A 6 39.98 -30.94 35.90
CA THR A 6 39.42 -30.71 34.58
C THR A 6 38.01 -31.31 34.49
N ASP A 7 36.97 -30.52 34.80
CA ASP A 7 35.63 -30.78 34.28
C ASP A 7 35.49 -30.06 32.95
N SER A 8 36.15 -30.66 31.96
CA SER A 8 35.82 -30.44 30.56
C SER A 8 34.53 -31.19 30.28
N ASP A 9 33.39 -30.52 30.49
CA ASP A 9 32.16 -30.83 29.76
C ASP A 9 31.64 -29.57 29.06
N SER A 10 32.53 -29.05 28.23
CA SER A 10 32.23 -28.10 27.17
C SER A 10 31.42 -28.79 26.06
N VAL A 11 30.12 -28.96 26.25
CA VAL A 11 29.13 -28.96 25.15
C VAL A 11 27.80 -28.40 25.68
N GLN A 12 27.64 -27.07 25.65
CA GLN A 12 26.28 -26.56 25.49
C GLN A 12 25.85 -26.94 24.08
N PRO A 13 24.77 -27.70 23.87
CA PRO A 13 24.18 -27.81 22.54
C PRO A 13 23.76 -26.41 22.12
N GLU A 14 24.57 -25.78 21.26
CA GLU A 14 24.21 -24.62 20.46
C GLU A 14 23.16 -25.03 19.41
N ASP A 15 22.04 -25.57 19.86
CA ASP A 15 20.97 -25.99 18.96
C ASP A 15 19.80 -25.02 19.03
N SER A 16 19.84 -24.09 18.07
CA SER A 16 18.67 -23.68 17.32
C SER A 16 17.63 -22.89 18.09
N ALA A 17 17.98 -21.66 18.50
CA ALA A 17 16.96 -20.62 18.55
C ALA A 17 16.44 -20.40 17.11
N PRO A 18 15.16 -20.68 16.80
CA PRO A 18 14.61 -20.28 15.52
C PRO A 18 14.72 -18.76 15.51
N ARG A 19 15.61 -18.21 14.66
CA ARG A 19 15.60 -16.79 14.33
C ARG A 19 14.25 -16.54 13.65
N ALA A 20 13.23 -16.30 14.48
CA ALA A 20 11.92 -15.83 14.07
C ALA A 20 12.19 -14.70 13.09
N ARG A 21 11.84 -14.93 11.82
CA ARG A 21 12.09 -13.99 10.74
C ARG A 21 11.48 -12.66 11.19
N ARG A 22 12.34 -11.73 11.62
CA ARG A 22 11.96 -10.38 12.04
C ARG A 22 11.53 -9.61 10.79
N GLY A 23 10.36 -9.95 10.25
CA GLY A 23 9.60 -9.04 9.43
C GLY A 23 9.14 -7.93 10.36
N GLY A 24 9.91 -6.85 10.44
CA GLY A 24 9.58 -5.70 11.29
C GLY A 24 8.11 -5.29 11.10
N PRO A 25 7.43 -4.83 12.17
CA PRO A 25 6.00 -4.55 12.12
C PRO A 25 5.70 -3.58 10.97
N ARG A 26 5.00 -4.08 9.94
CA ARG A 26 4.60 -3.32 8.75
C ARG A 26 4.06 -1.98 9.22
N SER A 27 4.68 -0.87 8.79
CA SER A 27 4.32 0.46 9.27
C SER A 27 2.82 0.68 9.05
N VAL A 28 2.10 1.09 10.11
CA VAL A 28 0.62 1.20 10.12
C VAL A 28 0.13 2.07 8.95
N LYS A 29 0.91 3.10 8.59
CA LYS A 29 0.71 3.95 7.40
C LYS A 29 0.57 3.15 6.12
N ARG A 30 1.40 2.11 5.95
CA ARG A 30 1.46 1.28 4.75
C ARG A 30 0.27 0.35 4.67
N SER A 31 -0.16 -0.20 5.82
CA SER A 31 -1.37 -1.02 5.90
C SER A 31 -2.61 -0.19 5.57
N LEU A 32 -2.76 1.00 6.17
CA LEU A 32 -3.86 1.92 5.87
C LEU A 32 -3.86 2.32 4.39
N ALA A 33 -2.74 2.81 3.86
CA ALA A 33 -2.62 3.20 2.46
C ALA A 33 -2.91 2.04 1.49
N SER A 34 -2.51 0.81 1.83
CA SER A 34 -2.81 -0.36 1.00
C SER A 34 -4.31 -0.71 1.01
N ILE A 35 -4.98 -0.57 2.15
CA ILE A 35 -6.43 -0.78 2.26
C ILE A 35 -7.17 0.29 1.48
N VAL A 36 -6.75 1.56 1.60
CA VAL A 36 -7.29 2.70 0.84
C VAL A 36 -7.21 2.41 -0.66
N LEU A 37 -6.00 2.15 -1.18
CA LEU A 37 -5.81 1.86 -2.60
C LEU A 37 -6.58 0.62 -3.07
N GLY A 38 -6.67 -0.41 -2.23
CA GLY A 38 -7.46 -1.61 -2.53
C GLY A 38 -8.95 -1.30 -2.72
N PHE A 39 -9.53 -0.51 -1.81
CA PHE A 39 -10.92 -0.05 -1.95
C PHE A 39 -11.11 0.88 -3.16
N GLU A 40 -10.18 1.80 -3.40
CA GLU A 40 -10.21 2.71 -4.55
C GLU A 40 -10.26 1.94 -5.86
N THR A 41 -9.45 0.87 -5.97
CA THR A 41 -9.42 -0.02 -7.13
C THR A 41 -10.79 -0.64 -7.40
N ILE A 42 -11.48 -1.11 -6.35
CA ILE A 42 -12.83 -1.67 -6.45
C ILE A 42 -13.82 -0.59 -6.92
N VAL A 43 -13.72 0.62 -6.38
CA VAL A 43 -14.61 1.73 -6.77
C VAL A 43 -14.40 2.14 -8.21
N VAL A 44 -13.15 2.23 -8.68
CA VAL A 44 -12.82 2.55 -10.08
C VAL A 44 -13.30 1.45 -11.04
N PHE A 45 -13.19 0.18 -10.63
CA PHE A 45 -13.75 -0.93 -11.40
C PHE A 45 -15.29 -0.82 -11.53
N LEU A 46 -15.98 -0.55 -10.43
CA LEU A 46 -17.44 -0.33 -10.45
C LEU A 46 -17.81 0.90 -11.28
N ALA A 47 -17.02 1.97 -11.21
CA ALA A 47 -17.21 3.17 -12.01
C ALA A 47 -17.15 2.87 -13.51
N ALA A 48 -16.20 2.03 -13.93
CA ALA A 48 -16.06 1.59 -15.30
C ALA A 48 -17.30 0.79 -15.76
N LEU A 49 -17.82 -0.10 -14.91
CA LEU A 49 -19.06 -0.85 -15.18
C LEU A 49 -20.28 0.07 -15.27
N VAL A 50 -20.41 1.06 -14.38
CA VAL A 50 -21.49 2.06 -14.42
C VAL A 50 -21.39 2.90 -15.69
N THR A 51 -20.20 3.37 -16.06
CA THR A 51 -19.96 4.15 -17.27
C THR A 51 -20.31 3.36 -18.53
N TYR A 52 -19.93 2.07 -18.57
CA TYR A 52 -20.32 1.14 -19.62
C TYR A 52 -21.84 0.96 -19.68
N GLY A 53 -22.49 0.72 -18.53
CA GLY A 53 -23.95 0.57 -18.42
C GLY A 53 -24.73 1.81 -18.85
N LEU A 54 -24.16 3.00 -18.63
CA LEU A 54 -24.74 4.28 -19.03
C LEU A 54 -24.53 4.61 -20.53
N SER A 55 -23.79 3.78 -21.27
CA SER A 55 -23.43 3.98 -22.69
C SER A 55 -22.92 5.39 -23.02
N SER A 56 -22.29 6.06 -22.04
CA SER A 56 -21.89 7.47 -22.16
C SER A 56 -20.65 7.67 -23.03
N ILE A 57 -19.87 6.61 -23.25
CA ILE A 57 -18.67 6.58 -24.10
C ILE A 57 -18.52 5.20 -24.76
N PRO A 58 -17.71 5.08 -25.84
CA PRO A 58 -17.49 3.81 -26.50
C PRO A 58 -17.08 2.71 -25.50
N PRO A 59 -17.69 1.52 -25.54
CA PRO A 59 -17.53 0.50 -24.51
C PRO A 59 -16.08 0.01 -24.36
N PHE A 60 -15.32 0.01 -25.46
CA PHE A 60 -13.89 -0.29 -25.44
C PHE A 60 -13.08 0.73 -24.62
N VAL A 61 -13.46 2.01 -24.66
CA VAL A 61 -12.80 3.08 -23.90
C VAL A 61 -13.18 3.01 -22.43
N ALA A 62 -14.45 2.76 -22.11
CA ALA A 62 -14.91 2.62 -20.73
C ALA A 62 -14.24 1.44 -20.01
N LEU A 63 -14.27 0.25 -20.63
CA LEU A 63 -13.70 -0.96 -20.03
C LEU A 63 -12.17 -0.98 -20.13
N GLY A 64 -11.60 -0.58 -21.26
CA GLY A 64 -10.15 -0.53 -21.46
C GLY A 64 -9.49 0.53 -20.57
N GLY A 65 -10.08 1.73 -20.49
CA GLY A 65 -9.60 2.80 -19.63
C GLY A 65 -9.73 2.45 -18.15
N GLY A 66 -10.88 1.91 -17.73
CA GLY A 66 -11.09 1.45 -16.35
C GLY A 66 -10.13 0.32 -15.94
N ALA A 67 -9.93 -0.68 -16.81
CA ALA A 67 -9.00 -1.77 -16.55
C ALA A 67 -7.54 -1.28 -16.44
N LEU A 68 -7.13 -0.36 -17.31
CA LEU A 68 -5.79 0.25 -17.24
C LEU A 68 -5.58 1.01 -15.93
N LEU A 69 -6.58 1.77 -15.49
CA LEU A 69 -6.56 2.53 -14.24
C LEU A 69 -6.47 1.60 -13.01
N VAL A 70 -7.26 0.51 -13.01
CA VAL A 70 -7.20 -0.55 -12.00
C VAL A 70 -5.80 -1.17 -11.92
N LEU A 71 -5.22 -1.53 -13.06
CA LEU A 71 -3.86 -2.08 -13.11
C LEU A 71 -2.82 -1.09 -12.58
N ALA A 72 -2.96 0.20 -12.91
CA ALA A 72 -2.07 1.25 -12.43
C ALA A 72 -2.18 1.44 -10.90
N LEU A 73 -3.37 1.37 -10.33
CA LEU A 73 -3.59 1.40 -8.88
C LEU A 73 -2.97 0.18 -8.19
N VAL A 74 -3.17 -1.02 -8.73
CA VAL A 74 -2.56 -2.26 -8.21
C VAL A 74 -1.03 -2.20 -8.28
N ALA A 75 -0.48 -1.71 -9.39
CA ALA A 75 0.96 -1.50 -9.53
C ALA A 75 1.49 -0.51 -8.48
N LEU A 76 0.74 0.55 -8.19
CA LEU A 76 1.10 1.52 -7.16
C LEU A 76 1.18 0.87 -5.76
N ILE A 77 0.26 -0.05 -5.42
CA ILE A 77 0.32 -0.83 -4.16
C ILE A 77 1.66 -1.58 -4.03
N GLY A 78 2.16 -2.16 -5.13
CA GLY A 78 3.47 -2.81 -5.16
C GLY A 78 4.65 -1.83 -5.07
N LEU A 79 4.49 -0.64 -5.65
CA LEU A 79 5.50 0.43 -5.68
C LEU A 79 5.61 1.22 -4.38
N LEU A 80 4.65 1.12 -3.46
CA LEU A 80 4.68 1.76 -2.12
C LEU A 80 5.94 1.43 -1.29
N ARG A 81 6.79 0.49 -1.73
CA ARG A 81 8.09 0.19 -1.11
C ARG A 81 9.20 1.20 -1.44
N TYR A 82 9.00 2.09 -2.42
CA TYR A 82 10.01 3.05 -2.87
C TYR A 82 9.57 4.48 -2.58
N SER A 83 10.48 5.32 -2.07
CA SER A 83 10.22 6.74 -1.76
C SER A 83 9.80 7.58 -2.99
N TRP A 84 9.99 7.07 -4.21
CA TRP A 84 9.54 7.70 -5.45
C TRP A 84 8.06 7.46 -5.77
N SER A 85 7.35 6.63 -4.99
CA SER A 85 5.93 6.36 -5.21
C SER A 85 5.01 7.52 -4.86
N TYR A 86 5.47 8.48 -4.05
CA TYR A 86 4.66 9.62 -3.60
C TYR A 86 4.20 10.54 -4.74
N PRO A 87 5.08 11.06 -5.62
CA PRO A 87 4.64 11.85 -6.78
C PRO A 87 3.79 11.02 -7.76
N VAL A 88 4.08 9.72 -7.92
CA VAL A 88 3.30 8.82 -8.78
C VAL A 88 1.87 8.66 -8.25
N GLY A 89 1.70 8.51 -6.93
CA GLY A 89 0.38 8.43 -6.32
C GLY A 89 -0.43 9.71 -6.47
N TRP A 90 0.21 10.88 -6.34
CA TRP A 90 -0.43 12.16 -6.63
C TRP A 90 -0.89 12.28 -8.09
N ALA A 91 -0.07 11.84 -9.04
CA ALA A 91 -0.44 11.81 -10.45
C ALA A 91 -1.64 10.88 -10.69
N LEU A 92 -1.64 9.69 -10.09
CA LEU A 92 -2.75 8.74 -10.18
C LEU A 92 -4.04 9.28 -9.58
N GLN A 93 -3.98 9.95 -8.43
CA GLN A 93 -5.14 10.60 -7.82
C GLN A 93 -5.72 11.68 -8.74
N ALA A 94 -4.87 12.50 -9.37
CA ALA A 94 -5.32 13.49 -10.34
C ALA A 94 -6.02 12.82 -11.55
N ILE A 95 -5.51 11.68 -12.03
CA ILE A 95 -6.13 10.90 -13.11
C ILE A 95 -7.49 10.35 -12.67
N VAL A 96 -7.59 9.78 -11.46
CA VAL A 96 -8.86 9.26 -10.91
C VAL A 96 -9.90 10.37 -10.80
N ILE A 97 -9.51 11.55 -10.29
CA ILE A 97 -10.37 12.73 -10.21
C ILE A 97 -10.79 13.20 -11.62
N ALA A 98 -9.89 13.18 -12.60
CA ALA A 98 -10.20 13.54 -13.98
C ALA A 98 -11.21 12.58 -14.64
N THR A 99 -11.24 11.30 -14.26
CA THR A 99 -12.33 10.39 -14.65
C THR A 99 -13.71 10.88 -14.21
N GLY A 100 -13.77 11.77 -13.21
CA GLY A 100 -14.94 12.53 -12.80
C GLY A 100 -15.64 13.30 -13.93
N PHE A 101 -14.92 13.74 -14.96
CA PHE A 101 -15.55 14.40 -16.11
C PHE A 101 -16.49 13.49 -16.90
N ILE A 102 -16.25 12.18 -16.85
CA ILE A 102 -17.09 11.17 -17.50
C ILE A 102 -18.20 10.73 -16.55
N THR A 103 -17.85 10.45 -15.30
CA THR A 103 -18.79 10.06 -14.25
C THR A 103 -18.68 11.05 -13.09
N PRO A 104 -19.56 12.06 -12.97
CA PRO A 104 -19.44 13.13 -11.97
C PRO A 104 -19.28 12.64 -10.52
N ALA A 105 -19.85 11.49 -10.18
CA ALA A 105 -19.68 10.86 -8.86
C ALA A 105 -18.20 10.56 -8.52
N MET A 106 -17.34 10.32 -9.52
CA MET A 106 -15.91 10.06 -9.33
C MET A 106 -15.13 11.28 -8.88
N PHE A 107 -15.62 12.51 -9.09
CA PHE A 107 -14.98 13.69 -8.48
C PHE A 107 -15.01 13.61 -6.95
N PHE A 108 -16.17 13.27 -6.38
CA PHE A 108 -16.32 13.12 -4.93
C PHE A 108 -15.47 11.96 -4.40
N VAL A 109 -15.53 10.81 -5.07
CA VAL A 109 -14.76 9.63 -4.68
C VAL A 109 -13.25 9.91 -4.77
N GLY A 110 -12.77 10.38 -5.91
CA GLY A 110 -11.35 10.68 -6.14
C GLY A 110 -10.83 11.73 -5.17
N ALA A 111 -11.61 12.78 -4.87
CA ALA A 111 -11.23 13.78 -3.87
C ALA A 111 -11.11 13.20 -2.46
N LEU A 112 -12.06 12.33 -2.06
CA LEU A 112 -12.02 11.64 -0.77
C LEU A 112 -10.78 10.75 -0.66
N PHE A 113 -10.49 9.95 -1.70
CA PHE A 113 -9.33 9.07 -1.73
C PHE A 113 -8.01 9.85 -1.75
N ALA A 114 -7.93 10.93 -2.52
CA ALA A 114 -6.78 11.83 -2.53
C ALA A 114 -6.54 12.48 -1.16
N ALA A 115 -7.60 12.91 -0.47
CA ALA A 115 -7.49 13.43 0.90
C ALA A 115 -6.99 12.35 1.88
N MET A 116 -7.50 11.12 1.77
CA MET A 116 -7.07 9.99 2.59
C MET A 116 -5.60 9.60 2.32
N TRP A 117 -5.17 9.68 1.06
CA TRP A 117 -3.78 9.53 0.63
C TRP A 117 -2.87 10.60 1.26
N ALA A 118 -3.26 11.87 1.17
CA ALA A 118 -2.55 12.97 1.81
C ALA A 118 -2.44 12.78 3.33
N TYR A 119 -3.53 12.36 3.99
CA TYR A 119 -3.54 12.04 5.41
C TYR A 119 -2.57 10.90 5.76
N CYS A 120 -2.55 9.83 4.96
CA CYS A 120 -1.60 8.72 5.14
C CYS A 120 -0.14 9.18 5.02
N MET A 121 0.17 10.10 4.10
CA MET A 121 1.52 10.67 3.96
C MET A 121 1.91 11.54 5.15
N ILE A 122 1.00 12.42 5.61
CA ILE A 122 1.25 13.35 6.72
C ILE A 122 1.40 12.60 8.06
N ASN A 123 0.52 11.64 8.35
CA ASN A 123 0.56 10.85 9.58
C ASN A 123 1.64 9.76 9.56
N GLY A 124 2.05 9.30 8.37
CA GLY A 124 3.10 8.30 8.21
C GLY A 124 4.46 8.72 8.76
N THR A 125 4.74 10.02 8.77
CA THR A 125 5.98 10.59 9.34
C THR A 125 5.93 10.64 10.87
N ARG A 126 4.74 10.80 11.47
CA ARG A 126 4.59 10.92 12.93
C ARG A 126 4.68 9.57 13.65
N ILE A 127 4.24 8.47 13.02
CA ILE A 127 4.19 7.14 13.65
C ILE A 127 5.51 6.36 13.49
N ASP A 128 6.28 6.59 12.42
CA ASP A 128 7.62 5.99 12.29
C ASP A 128 8.60 6.54 13.34
N ASN A 129 8.45 7.82 13.70
CA ASN A 129 9.31 8.48 14.69
C ASN A 129 9.03 8.04 16.14
N GLN A 130 7.98 7.26 16.41
CA GLN A 130 7.61 6.81 17.76
C GLN A 130 8.13 5.41 18.11
N LYS A 131 8.81 4.72 17.18
CA LYS A 131 9.34 3.36 17.40
C LYS A 131 10.80 3.30 17.83
N GLU A 132 11.46 4.44 18.04
CA GLU A 132 12.70 4.51 18.81
C GLU A 132 12.40 5.03 20.22
N PRO A 133 12.19 4.11 21.17
CA PRO A 133 12.77 4.29 22.50
C PRO A 133 13.94 3.31 22.67
N SER A 134 15.08 3.94 22.94
CA SER A 134 16.35 3.42 23.50
C SER A 134 16.24 2.20 24.41
#